data_AF-A0AAD5YLV5-F1
#
_entry.id   AF-A0AAD5YLV5-F1
#
_cell.length_a   1.000
_cell.length_b   1.000
_cell.length_c   1.000
_cell.angle_alpha   90.00
_cell.angle_beta   90.00
_cell.angle_gamma   90.00
#
_symmetry.space_group_name_H-M   'P 1'
#
loop_
_entity.id
_entity.type
_entity.pdbx_description
1 polymer ?
#
loop_
_entity_poly.entity_id
_entity_poly.type
_entity_poly.pdbx_seq_one_letter_code
_entity_poly.pdbx_strand_id
1 'polypeptide(L)'
;MASQDRSLLFALPGSKRPSTARKYHISRLYDVLQLCIQKNDYVRARKAWAILVRCKEVDWKAMWKTGVILLGDAQTPDPEGTSKRLEYLSTLMVRNPDMRESVLEEFILCLILEGHYRKALEELELYLPSSPYEDSPTLHIYAGLISLYLAQPTSDSRTSWDHAALRGAKQYLERAKTLNSEDVVASAWLDKIPGLTQYSGRSGSHSEDEIEEDASVDTDSRSKRVRT
;
A
#
# COMPACT_ATOMS: atom_id res chain seq x y z
N MET A 1 -10.07 -53.26 17.67
CA MET A 1 -10.72 -51.96 17.42
C MET A 1 -9.62 -50.99 17.04
N ALA A 2 -9.56 -50.58 15.77
CA ALA A 2 -8.48 -49.73 15.27
C ALA A 2 -8.62 -48.32 15.86
N SER A 3 -7.73 -47.97 16.77
CA SER A 3 -7.47 -46.58 17.15
C SER A 3 -6.96 -45.87 15.90
N GLN A 4 -7.85 -45.31 15.09
CA GLN A 4 -7.46 -44.44 13.99
C GLN A 4 -6.65 -43.31 14.59
N ASP A 5 -5.33 -43.33 14.36
CA ASP A 5 -4.45 -42.21 14.66
C ASP A 5 -4.94 -41.01 13.88
N ARG A 6 -5.66 -40.18 14.61
CA ARG A 6 -6.55 -39.17 14.09
C ARG A 6 -5.71 -37.92 13.85
N SER A 7 -4.75 -38.04 12.94
CA SER A 7 -3.69 -37.07 12.67
C SER A 7 -4.27 -35.69 12.36
N LEU A 8 -3.75 -34.67 13.04
CA LEU A 8 -4.04 -33.26 12.80
C LEU A 8 -3.11 -32.78 11.69
N LEU A 9 -3.65 -32.02 10.73
CA LEU A 9 -2.88 -31.58 9.57
C LEU A 9 -2.11 -30.30 9.85
N PHE A 10 -2.68 -29.40 10.67
CA PHE A 10 -2.11 -28.11 11.00
C PHE A 10 -2.04 -27.90 12.51
N ALA A 11 -1.00 -27.20 12.96
CA ALA A 11 -0.87 -26.78 14.35
C ALA A 11 -1.61 -25.46 14.56
N LEU A 12 -2.64 -25.46 15.42
CA LEU A 12 -3.30 -24.21 15.82
C LEU A 12 -2.28 -23.32 16.57
N PRO A 13 -2.10 -22.04 16.21
CA PRO A 13 -1.13 -21.15 16.84
C PRO A 13 -1.29 -21.09 18.35
N GLY A 14 -0.18 -21.19 19.10
CA GLY A 14 -0.17 -21.13 20.56
C GLY A 14 -0.78 -22.35 21.28
N SER A 15 -1.24 -23.38 20.55
CA SER A 15 -1.88 -24.53 21.17
C SER A 15 -0.89 -25.66 21.50
N LYS A 16 -1.02 -26.22 22.71
CA LYS A 16 -0.37 -27.50 23.09
C LYS A 16 -1.16 -28.67 22.48
N ARG A 17 -0.54 -29.86 22.39
CA ARG A 17 -1.21 -31.09 21.94
C ARG A 17 -2.58 -31.24 22.62
N PRO A 18 -3.66 -31.52 21.87
CA PRO A 18 -5.00 -31.53 22.44
C PRO A 18 -5.15 -32.68 23.44
N SER A 19 -5.36 -32.33 24.70
CA SER A 19 -5.57 -33.28 25.79
C SER A 19 -7.04 -33.62 26.03
N THR A 20 -7.97 -32.91 25.38
CA THR A 20 -9.42 -33.08 25.57
C THR A 20 -10.13 -33.20 24.22
N ALA A 21 -11.29 -33.86 24.21
CA ALA A 21 -12.13 -33.98 23.01
C ALA A 21 -12.49 -32.60 22.43
N ARG A 22 -12.80 -31.62 23.30
CA ARG A 22 -13.05 -30.24 22.87
C ARG A 22 -11.87 -29.62 22.14
N LYS A 23 -10.64 -29.72 22.70
CA LYS A 23 -9.43 -29.21 22.04
C LYS A 23 -9.18 -29.92 20.71
N TYR A 24 -9.42 -31.23 20.66
CA TYR A 24 -9.30 -31.99 19.42
C TYR A 24 -10.28 -31.52 18.34
N HIS A 25 -11.55 -31.26 18.68
CA HIS A 25 -12.54 -30.71 17.75
C HIS A 25 -12.18 -29.30 17.27
N ILE A 26 -11.63 -28.45 18.15
CA ILE A 26 -11.15 -27.11 17.78
C ILE A 26 -9.97 -27.22 16.80
N SER A 27 -8.99 -28.10 17.07
CA SER A 27 -7.88 -28.34 16.14
C SER A 27 -8.36 -28.90 14.80
N ARG A 28 -9.36 -29.78 14.80
CA ARG A 28 -9.98 -30.28 13.57
C ARG A 28 -10.72 -29.20 12.78
N LEU A 29 -11.43 -28.32 13.48
CA LEU A 29 -12.11 -27.20 12.84
C LEU A 29 -11.09 -26.22 12.23
N TYR A 30 -9.93 -26.05 12.87
CA TYR A 30 -8.81 -25.31 12.31
C TYR A 30 -8.22 -25.99 11.07
N ASP A 31 -8.05 -27.32 11.07
CA ASP A 31 -7.64 -28.05 9.86
C ASP A 31 -8.61 -27.79 8.70
N VAL A 32 -9.92 -27.88 8.96
CA VAL A 32 -10.98 -27.62 7.97
C VAL A 32 -10.90 -26.18 7.46
N LEU A 33 -10.66 -25.21 8.35
CA LEU A 33 -10.48 -23.81 7.95
C LEU A 33 -9.30 -23.65 6.97
N GLN A 34 -8.13 -24.18 7.32
CA GLN A 34 -6.93 -24.06 6.49
C GLN A 34 -7.09 -24.76 5.14
N LEU A 35 -7.70 -25.96 5.13
CA LEU A 35 -8.01 -26.66 3.88
C LEU A 35 -9.00 -25.88 3.01
N CYS A 36 -10.03 -25.28 3.60
CA CYS A 36 -10.99 -24.46 2.84
C CYS A 36 -10.31 -23.23 2.24
N ILE A 37 -9.41 -22.56 2.98
CA ILE A 37 -8.62 -21.44 2.46
C ILE A 37 -7.75 -21.89 1.28
N GLN A 38 -7.00 -22.98 1.43
CA GLN A 38 -6.14 -23.50 0.36
C GLN A 38 -6.90 -23.93 -0.90
N LYS A 39 -8.15 -24.35 -0.75
CA LYS A 39 -9.04 -24.72 -1.86
C LYS A 39 -9.87 -23.55 -2.40
N ASN A 40 -9.65 -22.32 -1.92
CA ASN A 40 -10.44 -21.13 -2.24
C ASN A 40 -11.96 -21.27 -1.92
N ASP A 41 -12.34 -22.16 -1.01
CA ASP A 41 -13.72 -22.30 -0.51
C ASP A 41 -13.96 -21.33 0.66
N TYR A 42 -13.98 -20.04 0.35
CA TYR A 42 -14.12 -18.98 1.36
C TYR A 42 -15.47 -18.99 2.07
N VAL A 43 -16.53 -19.53 1.44
CA VAL A 43 -17.85 -19.65 2.07
C VAL A 43 -17.79 -20.59 3.26
N ARG A 44 -17.18 -21.77 3.11
CA ARG A 44 -17.01 -22.72 4.23
C ARG A 44 -15.95 -22.23 5.21
N ALA A 45 -14.88 -21.61 4.73
CA ALA A 45 -13.84 -21.04 5.57
C ALA A 45 -14.42 -19.99 6.54
N ARG A 46 -15.27 -19.07 6.05
CA ARG A 46 -15.96 -18.07 6.90
C ARG A 46 -16.83 -18.71 7.98
N LYS A 47 -17.55 -19.79 7.66
CA LYS A 47 -18.36 -20.53 8.65
C LYS A 47 -17.49 -21.17 9.73
N ALA A 48 -16.40 -21.82 9.34
CA ALA A 48 -15.46 -22.42 10.28
C ALA A 48 -14.82 -21.36 11.18
N TRP A 49 -14.40 -20.24 10.60
CA TRP A 49 -13.85 -19.10 11.33
C TRP A 49 -14.83 -18.50 12.34
N ALA A 50 -16.09 -18.28 11.95
CA ALA A 50 -17.13 -17.75 12.85
C ALA A 50 -17.40 -18.63 14.08
N ILE A 51 -17.11 -19.93 14.00
CA ILE A 51 -17.17 -20.83 15.15
C ILE A 51 -15.88 -20.74 15.97
N LEU A 52 -14.71 -20.71 15.33
CA LEU A 52 -13.40 -20.64 16.00
C LEU A 52 -13.24 -19.37 16.83
N VAL A 53 -13.60 -18.20 16.31
CA VAL A 53 -13.46 -16.92 17.04
C VAL A 53 -14.32 -16.84 18.32
N ARG A 54 -15.34 -17.68 18.44
CA ARG A 54 -16.18 -17.79 19.64
C ARG A 54 -15.64 -18.79 20.65
N CYS A 55 -14.62 -19.56 20.29
CA CYS A 55 -13.98 -20.50 21.20
C CYS A 55 -12.93 -19.77 22.04
N LYS A 56 -13.09 -19.79 23.37
CA LYS A 56 -12.15 -19.18 24.33
C LYS A 56 -10.72 -19.72 24.24
N GLU A 57 -10.54 -20.92 23.68
CA GLU A 57 -9.24 -21.55 23.49
C GLU A 57 -8.47 -21.00 22.28
N VAL A 58 -9.13 -20.25 21.40
CA VAL A 58 -8.55 -19.69 20.18
C VAL A 58 -8.22 -18.23 20.44
N ASP A 59 -6.93 -17.89 20.37
CA ASP A 59 -6.52 -16.49 20.31
C ASP A 59 -6.76 -15.94 18.91
N TRP A 60 -7.98 -15.46 18.68
CA TRP A 60 -8.36 -14.88 17.40
C TRP A 60 -7.53 -13.63 17.07
N LYS A 61 -6.98 -12.93 18.08
CA LYS A 61 -6.15 -11.74 17.86
C LYS A 61 -4.85 -12.12 17.18
N ALA A 62 -4.18 -13.17 17.64
CA ALA A 62 -2.99 -13.71 16.98
C ALA A 62 -3.26 -14.21 15.54
N MET A 63 -4.52 -14.40 15.18
CA MET A 63 -4.97 -14.90 13.88
C MET A 63 -5.65 -13.83 13.03
N TRP A 64 -5.47 -12.54 13.33
CA TRP A 64 -6.13 -11.43 12.64
C TRP A 64 -5.96 -11.47 11.11
N LYS A 65 -4.78 -11.88 10.60
CA LYS A 65 -4.52 -12.06 9.16
C LYS A 65 -5.47 -13.05 8.50
N THR A 66 -5.91 -14.08 9.25
CA THR A 66 -6.94 -15.02 8.77
C THR A 66 -8.26 -14.30 8.57
N GLY A 67 -8.62 -13.38 9.47
CA GLY A 67 -9.80 -12.52 9.31
C GLY A 67 -9.72 -11.67 8.04
N VAL A 68 -8.57 -11.04 7.78
CA VAL A 68 -8.33 -10.24 6.56
C VAL A 68 -8.51 -11.09 5.29
N ILE A 69 -7.88 -12.27 5.24
CA ILE A 69 -7.99 -13.20 4.11
C ILE A 69 -9.45 -13.58 3.85
N LEU A 70 -10.24 -13.83 4.89
CA LEU A 70 -11.63 -14.29 4.76
C LEU A 70 -12.62 -13.19 4.38
N LEU A 71 -12.29 -11.94 4.69
CA LEU A 71 -13.00 -10.76 4.21
C LEU A 71 -12.69 -10.45 2.75
N GLY A 72 -11.58 -10.99 2.23
CA GLY A 72 -11.28 -10.98 0.82
C GLY A 72 -11.88 -12.15 0.07
N ASP A 73 -12.59 -11.85 -1.02
CA ASP A 73 -12.81 -12.85 -2.06
C ASP A 73 -11.69 -12.73 -3.08
N ALA A 74 -10.92 -13.80 -3.27
CA ALA A 74 -9.88 -13.85 -4.31
C ALA A 74 -10.48 -14.09 -5.71
N GLN A 75 -11.74 -14.54 -5.80
CA GLN A 75 -12.37 -14.91 -7.07
C GLN A 75 -12.96 -13.70 -7.79
N THR A 76 -13.34 -12.65 -7.06
CA THR A 76 -13.92 -11.43 -7.63
C THR A 76 -13.35 -10.20 -6.93
N PRO A 77 -12.78 -9.23 -7.66
CA PRO A 77 -12.44 -7.93 -7.11
C PRO A 77 -13.76 -7.23 -6.70
N ASP A 78 -14.15 -7.46 -5.45
CA ASP A 78 -15.33 -6.88 -4.84
C ASP A 78 -14.91 -5.65 -4.04
N PRO A 79 -15.28 -4.42 -4.49
CA PRO A 79 -14.97 -3.20 -3.76
C PRO A 79 -15.59 -3.20 -2.34
N GLU A 80 -16.69 -3.93 -2.13
CA GLU A 80 -17.32 -4.04 -0.82
C GLU A 80 -16.47 -4.88 0.16
N GLY A 81 -15.92 -6.01 -0.31
CA GLY A 81 -14.97 -6.83 0.46
C GLY A 81 -13.69 -6.06 0.85
N THR A 82 -13.21 -5.19 -0.05
CA THR A 82 -12.10 -4.27 0.19
C THR A 82 -12.41 -3.27 1.31
N SER A 83 -13.57 -2.61 1.25
CA SER A 83 -13.99 -1.65 2.27
C SER A 83 -14.09 -2.32 3.65
N LYS A 84 -14.64 -3.54 3.70
CA LYS A 84 -14.72 -4.34 4.93
C LYS A 84 -13.35 -4.73 5.49
N ARG A 85 -12.36 -5.00 4.64
CA ARG A 85 -10.97 -5.27 5.07
C ARG A 85 -10.36 -4.04 5.73
N LEU A 86 -10.47 -2.87 5.10
CA LEU A 86 -9.95 -1.62 5.65
C LEU A 86 -10.64 -1.24 6.96
N GLU A 87 -11.96 -1.39 7.05
CA GLU A 87 -12.72 -1.16 8.30
C GLU A 87 -12.28 -2.12 9.42
N TYR A 88 -12.08 -3.39 9.08
CA TYR A 88 -11.60 -4.41 10.02
C TYR A 88 -10.20 -4.07 10.54
N LEU A 89 -9.27 -3.71 9.66
CA LEU A 89 -7.90 -3.31 10.01
C LEU A 89 -7.86 -2.04 10.85
N SER A 90 -8.64 -1.01 10.47
CA SER A 90 -8.77 0.23 11.25
C SER A 90 -9.28 -0.06 12.67
N THR A 91 -10.30 -0.92 12.79
CA THR A 91 -10.81 -1.35 14.10
C THR A 91 -9.76 -2.12 14.91
N LEU A 92 -8.94 -2.95 14.25
CA LEU A 92 -7.86 -3.67 14.90
C LEU A 92 -6.76 -2.75 15.43
N MET A 93 -6.37 -1.74 14.66
CA MET A 93 -5.36 -0.76 15.08
C MET A 93 -5.76 -0.01 16.35
N VAL A 94 -7.04 0.35 16.46
CA VAL A 94 -7.57 1.04 17.66
C VAL A 94 -7.65 0.10 18.87
N ARG A 95 -8.06 -1.16 18.66
CA ARG A 95 -8.34 -2.10 19.76
C ARG A 95 -7.13 -2.88 20.26
N ASN A 96 -6.07 -3.01 19.47
CA ASN A 96 -4.91 -3.83 19.80
C ASN A 96 -3.62 -3.04 19.58
N PRO A 97 -3.21 -2.23 20.56
CA PRO A 97 -2.08 -1.34 20.40
C PRO A 97 -0.75 -2.05 20.12
N ASP A 98 -0.62 -3.31 20.57
CA ASP A 98 0.61 -4.10 20.49
C ASP A 98 0.91 -4.61 19.08
N MET A 99 -0.10 -4.76 18.23
CA MET A 99 0.07 -5.27 16.85
C MET A 99 0.03 -4.15 15.80
N ARG A 100 -0.05 -2.89 16.25
CA ARG A 100 -0.33 -1.73 15.39
C ARG A 100 0.61 -1.61 14.20
N GLU A 101 1.90 -1.85 14.37
CA GLU A 101 2.88 -1.80 13.27
C GLU A 101 2.53 -2.82 12.17
N SER A 102 2.41 -4.10 12.53
CA SER A 102 2.08 -5.17 11.58
C SER A 102 0.70 -5.02 10.92
N VAL A 103 -0.25 -4.41 11.63
CA VAL A 103 -1.59 -4.13 11.10
C VAL A 103 -1.55 -2.93 10.15
N LEU A 104 -0.75 -1.90 10.46
CA LEU A 104 -0.54 -0.74 9.60
C LEU A 104 0.15 -1.15 8.29
N GLU A 105 1.18 -1.99 8.33
CA GLU A 105 1.84 -2.52 7.13
C GLU A 105 0.82 -3.18 6.17
N GLU A 106 -0.05 -4.03 6.71
CA GLU A 106 -1.10 -4.70 5.91
C GLU A 106 -2.17 -3.72 5.42
N PHE A 107 -2.52 -2.71 6.23
CA PHE A 107 -3.47 -1.67 5.86
C PHE A 107 -2.97 -0.85 4.66
N ILE A 108 -1.71 -0.44 4.70
CA ILE A 108 -1.05 0.26 3.60
C ILE A 108 -0.98 -0.63 2.35
N LEU A 109 -0.63 -1.91 2.51
CA LEU A 109 -0.60 -2.85 1.39
C LEU A 109 -1.99 -3.00 0.73
N CYS A 110 -3.07 -3.07 1.52
CA CYS A 110 -4.43 -3.10 1.00
C CYS A 110 -4.74 -1.84 0.18
N LEU A 111 -4.38 -0.66 0.67
CA LEU A 111 -4.57 0.60 -0.07
C LEU A 111 -3.76 0.64 -1.38
N ILE A 112 -2.53 0.13 -1.38
CA ILE A 112 -1.67 0.05 -2.58
C ILE A 112 -2.30 -0.89 -3.62
N LEU A 113 -2.75 -2.07 -3.22
CA LEU A 113 -3.34 -3.07 -4.14
C LEU A 113 -4.63 -2.58 -4.80
N GLU A 114 -5.33 -1.65 -4.14
CA GLU A 114 -6.55 -1.02 -4.65
C GLU A 114 -6.28 0.25 -5.48
N GLY A 115 -5.03 0.68 -5.57
CA GLY A 115 -4.65 1.90 -6.28
C GLY A 115 -4.89 3.20 -5.51
N HIS A 116 -5.22 3.13 -4.22
CA HIS A 116 -5.44 4.28 -3.34
C HIS A 116 -4.11 4.87 -2.82
N TYR A 117 -3.16 5.14 -3.71
CA TYR A 117 -1.79 5.54 -3.36
C TYR A 117 -1.71 6.83 -2.53
N ARG A 118 -2.51 7.85 -2.87
CA ARG A 118 -2.53 9.13 -2.15
C ARG A 118 -2.98 8.95 -0.70
N LYS A 119 -4.06 8.19 -0.50
CA LYS A 119 -4.56 7.86 0.84
C LYS A 119 -3.56 7.02 1.63
N ALA A 120 -2.89 6.07 0.97
CA ALA A 120 -1.83 5.29 1.60
C ALA A 120 -0.68 6.18 2.11
N LEU A 121 -0.29 7.18 1.32
CA LEU A 121 0.74 8.13 1.73
C LEU A 121 0.29 9.02 2.89
N GLU A 122 -0.93 9.55 2.85
CA GLU A 122 -1.49 10.38 3.94
C GLU A 122 -1.51 9.61 5.28
N GLU A 123 -1.91 8.33 5.25
CA GLU A 123 -1.92 7.47 6.44
C GLU A 123 -0.49 7.17 6.94
N LEU A 124 0.47 6.94 6.03
CA LEU A 124 1.87 6.79 6.39
C LEU A 124 2.43 8.07 7.02
N GLU A 125 2.17 9.24 6.44
CA GLU A 125 2.61 10.53 6.98
C GLU A 125 2.01 10.83 8.36
N LEU A 126 0.79 10.36 8.60
CA LEU A 126 0.13 10.48 9.91
C LEU A 126 0.80 9.60 10.97
N TYR A 127 1.16 8.36 10.64
CA TYR A 127 1.65 7.38 11.62
C TYR A 127 3.17 7.33 11.78
N LEU A 128 3.95 7.50 10.69
CA LEU A 128 5.42 7.39 10.70
C LEU A 128 6.12 8.26 11.76
N PRO A 129 5.68 9.50 12.07
CA PRO A 129 6.34 10.32 13.10
C PRO A 129 6.14 9.79 14.54
N SER A 130 5.24 8.82 14.74
CA SER A 130 4.92 8.30 16.07
C SER A 130 5.64 6.96 16.34
N SER A 131 6.12 6.78 17.57
CA SER A 131 6.63 5.48 18.01
C SER A 131 5.47 4.47 18.09
N PRO A 132 5.62 3.22 17.62
CA PRO A 132 6.86 2.55 17.16
C PRO A 132 7.15 2.64 15.66
N TYR A 133 6.33 3.34 14.87
CA TYR A 133 6.42 3.29 13.40
C TYR A 133 7.65 3.99 12.83
N GLU A 134 8.23 4.94 13.58
CA GLU A 134 9.44 5.66 13.17
C GLU A 134 10.61 4.72 12.87
N ASP A 135 10.70 3.60 13.59
CA ASP A 135 11.80 2.64 13.51
C ASP A 135 11.56 1.55 12.46
N SER A 136 10.43 1.57 11.75
CA SER A 136 10.05 0.53 10.80
C SER A 136 10.61 0.80 9.41
N PRO A 137 11.65 0.08 8.93
CA PRO A 137 12.22 0.30 7.61
C PRO A 137 11.21 0.04 6.49
N THR A 138 10.33 -0.95 6.67
CA THR A 138 9.31 -1.34 5.69
C THR A 138 8.33 -0.20 5.38
N LEU A 139 7.85 0.49 6.42
CA LEU A 139 6.90 1.59 6.26
C LEU A 139 7.53 2.79 5.54
N HIS A 140 8.80 3.10 5.86
CA HIS A 140 9.56 4.13 5.13
C HIS A 140 9.80 3.75 3.67
N ILE A 141 10.04 2.47 3.36
CA ILE A 141 10.15 2.00 1.98
C ILE A 141 8.83 2.19 1.24
N TYR A 142 7.69 1.80 1.84
CA TYR A 142 6.39 2.03 1.22
C TYR A 142 6.11 3.51 0.98
N ALA A 143 6.39 4.39 1.95
CA ALA A 143 6.24 5.84 1.77
C ALA A 143 7.11 6.37 0.61
N GLY A 144 8.36 5.92 0.54
CA GLY A 144 9.28 6.26 -0.53
C GLY A 144 8.82 5.80 -1.91
N LEU A 145 8.40 4.54 -2.04
CA LEU A 145 7.93 3.97 -3.30
C LEU A 145 6.61 4.60 -3.76
N ILE A 146 5.67 4.84 -2.85
CA ILE A 146 4.41 5.53 -3.16
C ILE A 146 4.70 6.96 -3.63
N SER A 147 5.60 7.67 -2.94
CA SER A 147 6.01 9.03 -3.34
C SER A 147 6.66 9.04 -4.72
N LEU A 148 7.51 8.05 -5.04
CA LEU A 148 8.08 7.89 -6.38
C LEU A 148 7.03 7.62 -7.44
N TYR A 149 6.05 6.77 -7.15
CA TYR A 149 4.95 6.47 -8.06
C TYR A 149 4.12 7.72 -8.36
N LEU A 150 3.77 8.50 -7.32
CA LEU A 150 3.02 9.74 -7.46
C LEU A 150 3.81 10.85 -8.16
N ALA A 151 5.15 10.80 -8.12
CA ALA A 151 6.02 11.75 -8.80
C ALA A 151 6.13 11.53 -10.32
N GLN A 152 5.64 10.39 -10.83
CA GLN A 152 5.72 10.07 -12.26
C GLN A 152 4.85 11.04 -13.08
N PRO A 153 5.34 11.48 -14.26
CA PRO A 153 4.53 12.30 -15.15
C PRO A 153 3.31 11.49 -15.63
N THR A 154 2.12 12.05 -15.42
CA THR A 154 0.88 11.48 -15.98
C THR A 154 0.88 11.63 -17.50
N SER A 155 0.16 10.76 -18.22
CA SER A 155 0.05 10.78 -19.69
C SER A 155 -0.33 12.15 -20.27
N ASP A 156 -1.05 12.94 -19.47
CA ASP A 156 -1.61 14.22 -19.85
C ASP A 156 -0.62 15.38 -19.57
N SER A 157 0.28 15.18 -18.61
CA SER A 157 1.38 16.09 -18.27
C SER A 157 2.69 15.57 -18.88
N ARG A 158 2.96 15.88 -20.15
CA ARG A 158 4.27 15.59 -20.81
C ARG A 158 5.48 16.27 -20.14
N THR A 159 5.28 16.97 -19.04
CA THR A 159 6.22 17.93 -18.48
C THR A 159 6.60 17.52 -17.06
N SER A 160 7.77 16.88 -16.97
CA SER A 160 8.60 16.73 -15.77
C SER A 160 8.02 15.92 -14.60
N TRP A 161 8.92 15.24 -13.90
CA TRP A 161 8.62 14.61 -12.62
C TRP A 161 8.31 15.67 -11.57
N ASP A 162 7.43 15.36 -10.62
CA ASP A 162 7.22 16.22 -9.46
C ASP A 162 8.45 16.18 -8.54
N HIS A 163 9.24 17.26 -8.57
CA HIS A 163 10.45 17.41 -7.78
C HIS A 163 10.18 17.46 -6.26
N ALA A 164 8.98 17.88 -5.83
CA ALA A 164 8.63 17.88 -4.42
C ALA A 164 8.42 16.44 -3.93
N ALA A 165 7.64 15.65 -4.67
CA ALA A 165 7.41 14.24 -4.37
C ALA A 165 8.70 13.40 -4.49
N LEU A 166 9.59 13.69 -5.46
CA LEU A 166 10.91 13.06 -5.55
C LEU A 166 11.81 13.34 -4.34
N ARG A 167 11.76 14.57 -3.80
CA ARG A 167 12.51 14.93 -2.60
C ARG A 167 11.98 14.20 -1.38
N GLY A 168 10.66 14.12 -1.22
CA GLY A 168 10.02 13.35 -0.15
C GLY A 168 10.38 11.87 -0.24
N ALA A 169 10.27 11.29 -1.43
CA ALA A 169 10.69 9.91 -1.69
C ALA A 169 12.14 9.64 -1.27
N LYS A 170 13.06 10.53 -1.63
CA LYS A 170 14.47 10.43 -1.24
C LYS A 170 14.64 10.42 0.27
N GLN A 171 13.97 11.30 1.00
CA GLN A 171 14.06 11.38 2.47
C GLN A 171 13.59 10.09 3.14
N TYR A 172 12.46 9.53 2.70
CA TYR A 172 11.96 8.25 3.23
C TYR A 172 12.91 7.09 2.95
N LEU A 173 13.45 6.99 1.73
CA LEU A 173 14.39 5.93 1.37
C LEU A 173 15.75 6.07 2.09
N GLU A 174 16.23 7.29 2.31
CA GLU A 174 17.41 7.54 3.15
C GLU A 174 17.15 7.09 4.59
N ARG A 175 15.98 7.41 5.17
CA ARG A 175 15.60 6.95 6.50
C ARG A 175 15.54 5.42 6.58
N ALA A 176 14.88 4.77 5.62
CA ALA A 176 14.86 3.31 5.51
C ALA A 176 16.28 2.71 5.48
N LYS A 177 17.19 3.30 4.69
CA LYS A 177 18.59 2.85 4.61
C LYS A 177 19.37 3.05 5.91
N THR A 178 19.07 4.10 6.69
CA THR A 178 19.68 4.29 8.02
C THR A 178 19.21 3.25 9.03
N LEU A 179 17.96 2.80 8.91
CA LEU A 179 17.36 1.78 9.78
C LEU A 179 17.79 0.36 9.37
N ASN A 180 17.91 0.11 8.06
CA ASN A 180 18.37 -1.15 7.49
C ASN A 180 19.38 -0.91 6.35
N SER A 181 20.67 -1.05 6.67
CA SER A 181 21.75 -0.79 5.71
C SER A 181 21.84 -1.82 4.58
N GLU A 182 21.25 -3.01 4.76
CA GLU A 182 21.28 -4.09 3.77
C GLU A 182 20.10 -4.06 2.80
N ASP A 183 19.22 -3.06 2.90
CA ASP A 183 18.03 -2.99 2.05
C ASP A 183 18.37 -2.68 0.58
N VAL A 184 18.11 -3.67 -0.28
CA VAL A 184 18.36 -3.61 -1.72
C VAL A 184 17.41 -2.62 -2.42
N VAL A 185 16.18 -2.47 -1.95
CA VAL A 185 15.18 -1.61 -2.58
C VAL A 185 15.52 -0.14 -2.33
N ALA A 186 15.82 0.21 -1.08
CA ALA A 186 16.20 1.57 -0.71
C ALA A 186 17.48 2.01 -1.43
N SER A 187 18.51 1.15 -1.46
CA SER A 187 19.77 1.44 -2.17
C SER A 187 19.56 1.59 -3.68
N ALA A 188 18.87 0.66 -4.33
CA ALA A 188 18.65 0.70 -5.78
C ALA A 188 17.87 1.94 -6.24
N TRP A 189 16.91 2.43 -5.45
CA TRP A 189 16.16 3.63 -5.80
C TRP A 189 16.92 4.93 -5.50
N LEU A 190 17.68 4.99 -4.40
CA LEU A 190 18.53 6.15 -4.09
C LEU A 190 19.56 6.42 -5.20
N ASP A 191 20.08 5.36 -5.83
CA ASP A 191 21.01 5.48 -6.96
C ASP A 191 20.33 6.02 -8.23
N LYS A 192 19.02 5.78 -8.41
CA LYS A 192 18.27 6.15 -9.61
C LYS A 192 17.67 7.57 -9.56
N ILE A 193 17.28 8.05 -8.38
CA ILE A 193 16.63 9.36 -8.19
C ILE A 193 17.41 10.55 -8.80
N PRO A 194 18.75 10.63 -8.69
CA PRO A 194 19.51 11.71 -9.32
C PRO A 194 19.33 11.77 -10.84
N GLY A 195 19.25 10.61 -11.51
CA GLY A 195 19.02 10.52 -12.95
C GLY A 195 17.63 11.01 -13.36
N LEU A 196 16.60 10.67 -12.56
CA LEU A 196 15.22 11.10 -12.79
C LEU A 196 15.05 12.62 -12.69
N THR A 197 15.81 13.25 -11.80
CA THR A 197 15.81 14.70 -11.60
C THR A 197 16.44 15.45 -12.78
N GLN A 198 17.41 14.85 -13.48
CA GLN A 198 18.11 15.48 -14.60
C GLN A 198 17.35 15.38 -15.93
N TYR A 199 16.53 14.34 -16.10
CA TYR A 199 15.74 14.15 -17.33
C TYR A 199 14.65 15.21 -17.52
N SER A 200 14.13 15.83 -16.45
CA SER A 200 13.13 16.89 -16.55
C SER A 200 13.67 18.21 -17.11
N GLY A 201 14.97 18.50 -16.93
CA GLY A 201 15.58 19.78 -17.31
C GLY A 201 16.01 19.90 -18.77
N ARG A 202 16.09 18.80 -19.53
CA ARG A 202 16.61 18.81 -20.92
C ARG A 202 15.56 19.10 -22.00
N SER A 203 14.27 19.06 -21.68
CA SER A 203 13.20 19.15 -22.70
C SER A 203 12.69 20.58 -22.99
N GLY A 204 13.33 21.63 -22.44
CA GLY A 204 12.89 23.02 -22.55
C GLY A 204 13.82 23.97 -23.34
N SER A 205 14.80 23.46 -24.08
CA SER A 205 15.70 24.29 -24.89
C SER A 205 15.51 23.99 -26.37
N HIS A 206 14.47 24.58 -26.97
CA HIS A 206 14.38 24.72 -28.42
C HIS A 206 14.10 26.20 -28.75
N SER A 207 15.19 26.87 -29.12
CA SER A 207 15.33 27.97 -30.07
C SER A 207 14.06 28.79 -30.40
N GLU A 208 13.96 30.00 -29.85
CA GLU A 208 13.22 31.08 -30.51
C GLU A 208 14.17 31.71 -31.54
N ASP A 209 14.02 31.33 -32.80
CA ASP A 209 14.72 31.96 -33.93
C ASP A 209 14.15 33.37 -34.16
N GLU A 210 15.07 34.32 -34.28
CA GLU A 210 14.88 35.73 -34.56
C GLU A 210 14.10 35.95 -35.86
N ILE A 211 12.98 36.66 -35.80
CA ILE A 211 12.33 37.23 -37.00
C ILE A 211 12.68 38.72 -37.04
N GLU A 212 13.65 39.07 -37.89
CA GLU A 212 13.90 40.43 -38.35
C GLU A 212 12.72 40.89 -39.22
N GLU A 213 11.91 41.83 -38.73
CA GLU A 213 10.92 42.55 -39.55
C GLU A 213 11.59 43.74 -40.25
N ASP A 214 11.96 43.53 -41.51
CA ASP A 214 12.25 44.59 -42.48
C ASP A 214 10.98 44.87 -43.31
N ALA A 215 10.39 46.05 -43.10
CA ALA A 215 9.41 46.62 -44.02
C ALA A 215 9.44 48.15 -43.93
N SER A 216 10.24 48.73 -44.82
CA SER A 216 10.21 50.14 -45.19
C SER A 216 9.06 50.45 -46.18
N VAL A 217 8.82 51.75 -46.37
CA VAL A 217 8.14 52.42 -47.52
C VAL A 217 6.72 52.98 -47.27
N ASP A 218 6.75 54.24 -46.82
CA ASP A 218 6.23 55.46 -47.46
C ASP A 218 4.75 55.88 -47.52
N THR A 219 4.59 57.11 -47.02
CA THR A 219 3.89 58.29 -47.57
C THR A 219 2.36 58.38 -47.57
N ASP A 220 1.90 59.23 -46.65
CA ASP A 220 1.24 60.52 -46.92
C ASP A 220 -0.01 60.53 -47.81
N SER A 221 -1.16 60.90 -47.21
CA SER A 221 -2.15 61.82 -47.79
C SER A 221 -3.32 62.13 -46.85
N ARG A 222 -3.28 63.32 -46.26
CA ARG A 222 -4.39 64.24 -45.97
C ARG A 222 -5.78 63.86 -46.54
N SER A 223 -6.80 63.83 -45.68
CA SER A 223 -8.06 64.55 -45.93
C SER A 223 -8.79 64.92 -44.64
N LYS A 224 -9.39 66.11 -44.66
CA LYS A 224 -10.05 66.84 -43.56
C LYS A 224 -11.58 66.76 -43.72
N ARG A 225 -12.29 66.91 -42.58
CA ARG A 225 -13.66 67.48 -42.39
C ARG A 225 -14.84 66.59 -42.88
N VAL A 226 -16.06 66.60 -42.32
CA VAL A 226 -16.75 67.37 -41.24
C VAL A 226 -18.11 66.71 -40.91
N ARG A 227 -18.54 66.90 -39.64
CA ARG A 227 -19.90 66.95 -39.03
C ARG A 227 -21.03 66.03 -39.49
N THR A 228 -21.69 65.45 -38.49
CA THR A 228 -22.97 65.98 -37.97
C THR A 228 -22.88 66.10 -36.46
#